data_AF-A0AAD5J750-F1
#
_entry.id   AF-A0AAD5J750-F1
#
_cell.length_a   1.000
_cell.length_b   1.000
_cell.length_c   1.000
_cell.angle_alpha   90.00
_cell.angle_beta   90.00
_cell.angle_gamma   90.00
#
_symmetry.space_group_name_H-M   'P 1'
#
loop_
_entity.id
_entity.type
_entity.pdbx_description
1 polymer ?
#
loop_
_entity_poly.entity_id
_entity_poly.type
_entity_poly.pdbx_seq_one_letter_code
_entity_poly.pdbx_strand_id
1 'polypeptide(L)'
;MVIVNKLMILEWIKLVDYYFACANVENGQQIKLVVCKLRGRAQACWSRVVCQRRKEGKIPVQNWAMMKQLLSKQFLSINFDPILFQQYCNCEQGNKTVLEYGDELYRLSMVLDLEEFEIQWIARFISGLRGDIRDEICLLSLRNLSEAIDLATRIENDLVKEKKSHSRRG
;
A
#
# COMPACT_ATOMS: atom_id res chain seq x y z
N MET A 1 15.02 0.15 9.94
CA MET A 1 13.59 0.10 9.59
C MET A 1 12.89 -0.97 10.42
N VAL A 2 11.81 -0.61 11.07
CA VAL A 2 10.92 -1.55 11.76
C VAL A 2 9.86 -1.99 10.75
N ILE A 3 9.66 -3.29 10.58
CA ILE A 3 8.57 -3.83 9.76
C ILE A 3 7.46 -4.23 10.72
N VAL A 4 6.31 -3.55 10.64
CA VAL A 4 5.20 -3.77 11.59
C VAL A 4 3.93 -4.33 10.94
N ASN A 5 3.78 -4.29 9.61
CA ASN A 5 2.64 -4.89 8.90
C ASN A 5 3.02 -5.31 7.46
N LYS A 6 2.10 -6.02 6.79
CA LYS A 6 2.25 -6.57 5.42
C LYS A 6 2.55 -5.49 4.37
N LEU A 7 1.87 -4.35 4.49
CA LEU A 7 2.01 -3.22 3.56
C LEU A 7 3.43 -2.65 3.58
N MET A 8 3.95 -2.39 4.78
CA MET A 8 5.27 -1.81 4.95
C MET A 8 6.40 -2.70 4.41
N ILE A 9 6.26 -4.04 4.46
CA ILE A 9 7.31 -4.89 3.89
C ILE A 9 7.30 -4.87 2.36
N LEU A 10 6.12 -4.80 1.73
CA LEU A 10 6.01 -4.76 0.26
C LEU A 10 6.54 -3.44 -0.29
N GLU A 11 6.11 -2.32 0.30
CA GLU A 11 6.60 -0.98 -0.06
C GLU A 11 8.11 -0.88 0.14
N TRP A 12 8.62 -1.41 1.24
CA TRP A 12 10.05 -1.40 1.50
C TRP A 12 10.84 -2.32 0.56
N ILE A 13 10.35 -3.51 0.21
CA ILE A 13 11.01 -4.37 -0.77
C ILE A 13 11.12 -3.64 -2.12
N LYS A 14 10.04 -2.98 -2.57
CA LYS A 14 10.05 -2.15 -3.80
C LYS A 14 11.05 -1.01 -3.70
N LEU A 15 11.10 -0.31 -2.57
CA LEU A 15 12.06 0.77 -2.32
C LEU A 15 13.51 0.27 -2.40
N VAL A 16 13.80 -0.90 -1.83
CA VAL A 16 15.13 -1.51 -1.87
C VAL A 16 15.49 -1.96 -3.28
N ASP A 17 14.55 -2.55 -4.02
CA ASP A 17 14.74 -2.91 -5.44
C ASP A 17 15.12 -1.66 -6.27
N TYR A 18 14.38 -0.55 -6.08
CA TYR A 18 14.69 0.72 -6.73
C TYR A 18 16.08 1.25 -6.34
N TYR A 19 16.40 1.24 -5.05
CA TYR A 19 17.72 1.66 -4.57
C TYR A 19 18.86 0.86 -5.19
N PHE A 20 18.74 -0.47 -5.26
CA PHE A 20 19.78 -1.31 -5.87
C PHE A 20 19.96 -1.06 -7.36
N ALA A 21 18.86 -0.84 -8.08
CA ALA A 21 18.90 -0.48 -9.49
C ALA A 21 19.58 0.87 -9.71
N CYS A 22 19.22 1.90 -8.94
CA CYS A 22 19.80 3.23 -9.07
C CYS A 22 21.28 3.29 -8.66
N ALA A 23 21.66 2.57 -7.61
CA ALA A 23 23.03 2.60 -7.07
C ALA A 23 23.95 1.52 -7.69
N ASN A 24 23.48 0.74 -8.66
CA ASN A 24 24.24 -0.36 -9.30
C ASN A 24 24.91 -1.30 -8.28
N VAL A 25 24.19 -1.65 -7.22
CA VAL A 25 24.75 -2.47 -6.13
C VAL A 25 24.89 -3.91 -6.59
N GLU A 26 26.12 -4.41 -6.57
CA GLU A 26 26.41 -5.81 -6.90
C GLU A 26 25.69 -6.79 -5.96
N ASN A 27 25.23 -7.91 -6.52
CA ASN A 27 24.47 -8.96 -5.83
C ASN A 27 25.14 -9.43 -4.52
N GLY A 28 26.47 -9.50 -4.48
CA GLY A 28 27.22 -9.93 -3.28
C GLY A 28 27.14 -8.96 -2.09
N GLN A 29 26.80 -7.69 -2.33
CA GLN A 29 26.74 -6.66 -1.29
C GLN A 29 25.30 -6.38 -0.81
N GLN A 30 24.31 -6.63 -1.67
CA GLN A 30 22.89 -6.34 -1.43
C GLN A 30 22.39 -6.89 -0.09
N ILE A 31 22.67 -8.17 0.21
CA ILE A 31 22.23 -8.80 1.47
C ILE A 31 22.80 -8.06 2.68
N LYS A 32 24.11 -7.76 2.67
CA LYS A 32 24.78 -7.10 3.80
C LYS A 32 24.14 -5.73 4.08
N LEU A 33 23.91 -4.95 3.03
CA LEU A 33 23.27 -3.63 3.13
C LEU A 33 21.86 -3.72 3.73
N VAL A 34 21.07 -4.69 3.27
CA VAL A 34 19.70 -4.87 3.77
C VAL A 34 19.71 -5.28 5.24
N VAL A 35 20.51 -6.28 5.61
CA VAL A 35 20.62 -6.76 7.00
C VAL A 35 21.01 -5.61 7.94
N CYS A 36 21.93 -4.75 7.51
CA CYS A 36 22.33 -3.56 8.26
C CYS A 36 21.21 -2.53 8.46
N LYS A 37 20.15 -2.56 7.66
CA LYS A 37 18.99 -1.64 7.77
C LYS A 37 17.82 -2.25 8.55
N LEU A 38 17.75 -3.56 8.76
CA LEU A 38 16.70 -4.21 9.55
C LEU A 38 16.78 -3.78 11.03
N ARG A 39 15.63 -3.50 11.65
CA ARG A 39 15.54 -3.16 13.08
C ARG A 39 14.34 -3.85 13.73
N GLY A 40 14.39 -4.03 15.04
CA GLY A 40 13.30 -4.58 15.84
C GLY A 40 12.86 -5.99 15.38
N ARG A 41 11.55 -6.20 15.24
CA ARG A 41 10.96 -7.49 14.81
C ARG A 41 11.55 -8.00 13.49
N ALA A 42 11.85 -7.11 12.56
CA ALA A 42 12.42 -7.47 11.25
C ALA A 42 13.79 -8.15 11.39
N GLN A 43 14.65 -7.59 12.22
CA GLN A 43 15.98 -8.11 12.50
C GLN A 43 15.91 -9.46 13.23
N ALA A 44 15.08 -9.55 14.28
CA ALA A 44 14.90 -10.79 15.03
C ALA A 44 14.38 -11.93 14.12
N CYS A 45 13.46 -11.60 13.23
CA CYS A 45 12.89 -12.57 12.31
C CYS A 45 13.90 -13.05 11.27
N TRP A 46 14.72 -12.15 10.73
CA TRP A 46 15.82 -12.50 9.84
C TRP A 46 16.82 -13.44 10.51
N SER A 47 17.24 -13.12 11.73
CA SER A 47 18.13 -13.99 12.52
C SER A 47 17.54 -15.38 12.72
N ARG A 48 16.23 -15.48 12.99
CA ARG A 48 15.54 -16.77 13.10
C ARG A 48 15.57 -17.55 11.79
N VAL A 49 15.29 -16.91 10.65
CA VAL A 49 15.34 -17.55 9.32
C VAL A 49 16.74 -18.10 9.04
N VAL A 50 17.79 -17.31 9.27
CA VAL A 50 19.18 -17.73 9.06
C VAL A 50 19.55 -18.90 9.98
N CYS A 51 19.18 -18.82 11.25
CA CYS A 51 19.43 -19.90 12.23
C CYS A 51 18.71 -21.19 11.83
N GLN A 52 17.42 -21.10 11.48
CA GLN A 52 16.61 -22.25 11.10
C GLN A 52 17.16 -22.94 9.85
N ARG A 53 17.51 -22.17 8.82
CA ARG A 53 18.14 -22.71 7.59
C ARG A 53 19.45 -23.43 7.89
N ARG A 54 20.28 -22.86 8.78
CA ARG A 54 21.53 -23.50 9.22
C ARG A 54 21.27 -24.84 9.92
N LYS A 55 20.28 -24.89 10.82
CA LYS A 55 19.88 -26.13 11.51
C LYS A 55 19.37 -27.20 10.53
N GLU A 56 18.67 -26.78 9.49
CA GLU A 56 18.14 -27.65 8.44
C GLU A 56 19.19 -28.02 7.37
N GLY A 57 20.46 -27.62 7.53
CA GLY A 57 21.52 -27.89 6.55
C GLY A 57 21.31 -27.21 5.18
N LYS A 58 20.41 -26.22 5.10
CA LYS A 58 20.10 -25.55 3.85
C LYS A 58 21.19 -24.54 3.48
N ILE A 59 21.36 -24.33 2.17
CA ILE A 59 22.29 -23.32 1.66
C ILE A 59 22.02 -21.94 2.29
N PRO A 60 23.08 -21.17 2.63
CA PRO A 60 22.97 -19.79 3.07
C PRO A 60 22.21 -18.95 2.05
N VAL A 61 21.66 -17.82 2.50
CA VAL A 61 21.00 -16.89 1.57
C VAL A 61 22.08 -16.19 0.74
N GLN A 62 22.07 -16.40 -0.57
CA GLN A 62 23.18 -15.98 -1.46
C GLN A 62 22.92 -14.69 -2.23
N ASN A 63 21.65 -14.35 -2.48
CA ASN A 63 21.29 -13.14 -3.22
C ASN A 63 20.02 -12.50 -2.67
N TRP A 64 19.77 -11.27 -3.13
CA TRP A 64 18.59 -10.50 -2.74
C TRP A 64 17.27 -11.18 -3.13
N ALA A 65 17.19 -11.84 -4.29
CA ALA A 65 15.98 -12.54 -4.72
C ALA A 65 15.56 -13.64 -3.73
N MET A 66 16.50 -14.43 -3.24
CA MET A 66 16.26 -15.46 -2.23
C MET A 66 15.89 -14.83 -0.87
N MET A 67 16.51 -13.70 -0.50
CA MET A 67 16.15 -12.96 0.70
C MET A 67 14.71 -12.41 0.61
N LYS A 68 14.30 -11.87 -0.55
CA LYS A 68 12.92 -11.42 -0.80
C LYS A 68 11.94 -12.56 -0.58
N GLN A 69 12.16 -13.73 -1.17
CA GLN A 69 11.26 -14.88 -0.98
C GLN A 69 11.11 -15.28 0.50
N LEU A 70 12.21 -15.28 1.25
CA LEU A 70 12.19 -15.64 2.67
C LEU A 70 11.51 -14.58 3.53
N LEU A 71 11.77 -13.30 3.27
CA LEU A 71 11.09 -12.19 3.93
C LEU A 71 9.60 -12.18 3.59
N SER A 72 9.27 -12.32 2.30
CA SER A 72 7.90 -12.45 1.82
C SER A 72 7.19 -13.60 2.52
N LYS A 73 7.74 -14.82 2.55
CA LYS A 73 7.12 -15.96 3.25
C LYS A 73 6.90 -15.72 4.75
N GLN A 74 7.77 -14.93 5.36
CA GLN A 74 7.81 -14.76 6.81
C GLN A 74 6.93 -13.61 7.30
N PHE A 75 6.71 -12.59 6.47
CA PHE A 75 5.92 -11.39 6.76
C PHE A 75 4.63 -11.29 5.96
N LEU A 76 4.56 -11.96 4.81
CA LEU A 76 3.36 -12.16 4.03
C LEU A 76 2.89 -13.59 4.33
N SER A 77 1.82 -13.75 5.09
CA SER A 77 1.08 -15.01 5.07
C SER A 77 0.69 -15.28 3.61
N ILE A 78 0.74 -16.55 3.22
CA ILE A 78 0.26 -17.03 1.92
C ILE A 78 -1.24 -16.72 1.87
N ASN A 79 -1.58 -15.61 1.20
CA ASN A 79 -2.91 -15.13 0.82
C ASN A 79 -3.94 -14.88 1.96
N PHE A 80 -4.84 -13.95 1.67
CA PHE A 80 -5.94 -13.43 2.49
C PHE A 80 -5.57 -13.13 3.95
N ASP A 81 -5.26 -11.86 4.22
CA ASP A 81 -5.24 -11.32 5.58
C ASP A 81 -6.63 -10.73 5.86
N PRO A 82 -7.45 -11.37 6.72
CA PRO A 82 -8.81 -10.91 6.97
C PRO A 82 -8.87 -9.49 7.53
N ILE A 83 -7.82 -9.06 8.26
CA ILE A 83 -7.75 -7.72 8.83
C ILE A 83 -7.51 -6.71 7.73
N LEU A 84 -6.58 -6.98 6.80
CA LEU A 84 -6.34 -6.09 5.65
C LEU A 84 -7.54 -6.07 4.71
N PHE A 85 -8.21 -7.21 4.50
CA PHE A 85 -9.42 -7.26 3.70
C PHE A 85 -10.55 -6.46 4.34
N GLN A 86 -10.71 -6.53 5.66
CA GLN A 86 -11.66 -5.69 6.39
C GLN A 86 -11.30 -4.20 6.27
N GLN A 87 -10.01 -3.84 6.36
CA GLN A 87 -9.56 -2.46 6.13
C GLN A 87 -9.88 -1.99 4.71
N TYR A 88 -9.73 -2.87 3.71
CA TYR A 88 -10.10 -2.60 2.33
C TYR A 88 -11.60 -2.38 2.15
N CYS A 89 -12.42 -3.28 2.71
CA CYS A 89 -13.89 -3.18 2.65
C CYS A 89 -14.43 -1.93 3.35
N ASN A 90 -13.78 -1.49 4.42
CA ASN A 90 -14.18 -0.34 5.22
C ASN A 90 -13.38 0.94 4.87
N CYS A 91 -12.66 0.94 3.75
CA CYS A 91 -11.85 2.08 3.33
C CYS A 91 -12.77 3.23 2.89
N GLU A 92 -12.76 4.31 3.66
CA GLU A 92 -13.54 5.52 3.40
C GLU A 92 -12.67 6.79 3.45
N GLN A 93 -13.16 7.83 2.78
CA GLN A 93 -12.53 9.14 2.71
C GLN A 93 -12.44 9.76 4.12
N GLY A 94 -13.56 9.82 4.84
CA GLY A 94 -13.64 10.46 6.14
C GLY A 94 -13.14 11.92 6.10
N ASN A 95 -12.10 12.21 6.88
CA ASN A 95 -11.47 13.54 6.94
C ASN A 95 -10.30 13.72 5.95
N LYS A 96 -9.96 12.70 5.16
CA LYS A 96 -8.89 12.78 4.15
C LYS A 96 -9.37 13.56 2.94
N THR A 97 -8.42 14.11 2.19
CA THR A 97 -8.71 14.57 0.82
C THR A 97 -9.08 13.39 -0.08
N VAL A 98 -9.75 13.67 -1.19
CA VAL A 98 -10.10 12.65 -2.19
C VAL A 98 -8.86 11.90 -2.69
N LEU A 99 -7.74 12.60 -2.88
CA LEU A 99 -6.49 12.01 -3.36
C LEU A 99 -5.86 11.07 -2.32
N GLU A 100 -5.74 11.50 -1.06
CA GLU A 100 -5.22 10.66 0.01
C GLU A 100 -6.07 9.40 0.22
N TYR A 101 -7.39 9.53 0.07
CA TYR A 101 -8.31 8.40 0.10
C TYR A 101 -8.09 7.43 -1.06
N GLY A 102 -8.03 7.95 -2.30
CA GLY A 102 -7.79 7.16 -3.49
C GLY A 102 -6.48 6.38 -3.44
N ASP A 103 -5.40 7.04 -2.98
CA ASP A 103 -4.09 6.41 -2.80
C ASP A 103 -4.15 5.28 -1.76
N GLU A 104 -4.82 5.48 -0.64
CA GLU A 104 -4.96 4.44 0.40
C GLU A 104 -5.76 3.23 -0.11
N LEU A 105 -6.86 3.48 -0.83
CA LEU A 105 -7.68 2.43 -1.42
C LEU A 105 -6.87 1.61 -2.44
N TYR A 106 -6.14 2.29 -3.33
CA TYR A 106 -5.28 1.65 -4.33
C TYR A 106 -4.18 0.81 -3.67
N ARG A 107 -3.53 1.36 -2.64
CA ARG A 107 -2.47 0.70 -1.89
C ARG A 107 -2.95 -0.58 -1.20
N LEU A 108 -4.16 -0.56 -0.62
CA LEU A 108 -4.75 -1.74 0.02
C LEU A 108 -5.05 -2.87 -0.97
N SER A 109 -5.59 -2.57 -2.16
CA SER A 109 -5.86 -3.61 -3.17
C SER A 109 -4.58 -4.27 -3.66
N MET A 110 -3.53 -3.48 -3.89
CA MET A 110 -2.23 -3.95 -4.39
C MET A 110 -1.56 -4.92 -3.42
N VAL A 111 -1.83 -4.78 -2.12
CA VAL A 111 -1.27 -5.68 -1.09
C VAL A 111 -2.12 -6.93 -0.87
N LEU A 112 -3.41 -6.84 -1.16
CA LEU A 112 -4.31 -7.97 -1.18
C LEU A 112 -4.21 -8.78 -2.48
N ASP A 113 -3.49 -8.27 -3.48
CA ASP A 113 -3.33 -8.89 -4.81
C ASP A 113 -4.71 -9.15 -5.47
N LEU A 114 -5.60 -8.16 -5.34
CA LEU A 114 -6.97 -8.26 -5.86
C LEU A 114 -6.97 -7.93 -7.35
N GLU A 115 -7.43 -8.88 -8.16
CA GLU A 115 -7.85 -8.62 -9.54
C GLU A 115 -9.30 -8.12 -9.51
N GLU A 116 -9.49 -6.80 -9.55
CA GLU A 116 -10.80 -6.17 -9.67
C GLU A 116 -10.99 -5.55 -11.06
N PHE A 117 -12.20 -5.69 -11.60
CA PHE A 117 -12.61 -5.01 -12.82
C PHE A 117 -12.80 -3.52 -12.57
N GLU A 118 -12.63 -2.71 -13.61
CA GLU A 118 -12.77 -1.24 -13.55
C GLU A 118 -14.08 -0.79 -12.89
N ILE A 119 -15.19 -1.48 -13.17
CA ILE A 119 -16.50 -1.15 -12.59
C ILE A 119 -16.55 -1.38 -11.07
N GLN A 120 -15.83 -2.38 -10.56
CA GLN A 120 -15.74 -2.65 -9.12
C GLN A 120 -14.92 -1.56 -8.43
N TRP A 121 -13.82 -1.13 -9.07
CA TRP A 121 -13.01 -0.01 -8.63
C TRP A 121 -13.80 1.29 -8.49
N ILE A 122 -14.54 1.65 -9.54
CA ILE A 122 -15.39 2.84 -9.55
C ILE A 122 -16.43 2.76 -8.43
N ALA A 123 -17.17 1.64 -8.35
CA ALA A 123 -18.23 1.48 -7.36
C ALA A 123 -17.71 1.59 -5.92
N ARG A 124 -16.55 0.99 -5.62
CA ARG A 124 -15.93 1.04 -4.31
C ARG A 124 -15.39 2.43 -3.98
N PHE A 125 -14.73 3.08 -4.93
CA PHE A 125 -14.25 4.44 -4.75
C PHE A 125 -15.42 5.39 -4.44
N ILE A 126 -16.50 5.34 -5.23
CA ILE A 126 -17.69 6.17 -5.00
C ILE A 126 -18.32 5.87 -3.63
N SER A 127 -18.45 4.60 -3.24
CA SER A 127 -19.14 4.24 -2.00
C SER A 127 -18.41 4.74 -0.76
N GLY A 128 -17.09 4.80 -0.78
CA GLY A 128 -16.26 5.31 0.30
C GLY A 128 -16.03 6.82 0.31
N LEU A 129 -16.51 7.57 -0.70
CA LEU A 129 -16.48 9.04 -0.67
C LEU A 129 -17.39 9.60 0.42
N ARG A 130 -17.05 10.80 0.90
CA ARG A 130 -17.89 11.58 1.81
C ARG A 130 -19.22 11.89 1.13
N GLY A 131 -20.31 11.88 1.92
CA GLY A 131 -21.68 11.93 1.39
C GLY A 131 -21.95 13.12 0.46
N ASP A 132 -21.45 14.31 0.80
CA ASP A 132 -21.58 15.52 -0.02
C ASP A 132 -20.95 15.39 -1.41
N ILE A 133 -19.81 14.71 -1.54
CA ILE A 133 -19.16 14.45 -2.84
C ILE A 133 -19.83 13.27 -3.55
N ARG A 134 -20.18 12.23 -2.80
CA ARG A 134 -20.79 11.00 -3.32
C ARG A 134 -22.14 11.28 -3.99
N ASP A 135 -22.96 12.11 -3.38
CA ASP A 135 -24.31 12.42 -3.86
C ASP A 135 -24.25 13.18 -5.20
N GLU A 136 -23.22 14.00 -5.43
CA GLU A 136 -22.98 14.66 -6.71
C GLU A 136 -22.43 13.70 -7.79
N ILE A 137 -21.45 12.87 -7.43
CA ILE A 137 -20.75 12.03 -8.41
C ILE A 137 -21.54 10.78 -8.82
N CYS A 138 -22.42 10.25 -7.95
CA CYS A 138 -23.13 8.99 -8.21
C CYS A 138 -24.15 9.08 -9.37
N LEU A 139 -24.49 10.29 -9.81
CA LEU A 139 -25.36 10.56 -10.95
C LEU A 139 -24.61 10.58 -12.29
N LEU A 140 -23.28 10.55 -12.26
CA LEU A 140 -22.43 10.65 -13.46
C LEU A 140 -22.08 9.26 -14.02
N SER A 141 -22.03 9.17 -15.35
CA SER A 141 -21.50 8.00 -16.03
C SER A 141 -19.96 8.11 -16.08
N LEU A 142 -19.27 7.24 -15.36
CA LEU A 142 -17.81 7.23 -15.25
C LEU A 142 -17.23 6.05 -16.03
N ARG A 143 -16.17 6.30 -16.80
CA ARG A 143 -15.55 5.28 -17.66
C ARG A 143 -14.43 4.51 -16.97
N ASN A 144 -13.73 5.15 -16.05
CA ASN A 144 -12.61 4.60 -15.32
C ASN A 144 -12.39 5.34 -13.99
N LEU A 145 -11.54 4.77 -13.15
CA LEU A 145 -11.21 5.29 -11.83
C LEU A 145 -10.51 6.66 -11.89
N SER A 146 -9.67 6.90 -12.90
CA SER A 146 -8.98 8.20 -13.05
C SER A 146 -9.99 9.34 -13.23
N GLU A 147 -11.00 9.13 -14.08
CA GLU A 147 -12.07 10.09 -14.30
C GLU A 147 -12.89 10.33 -13.01
N ALA A 148 -13.15 9.26 -12.24
CA ALA A 148 -13.83 9.36 -10.96
C ALA A 148 -13.04 10.20 -9.94
N ILE A 149 -11.73 9.98 -9.83
CA ILE A 149 -10.84 10.71 -8.92
C ILE A 149 -10.78 12.19 -9.29
N ASP A 150 -10.60 12.51 -10.57
CA ASP A 150 -10.51 13.90 -11.04
C ASP A 150 -11.80 14.68 -10.79
N LEU A 151 -12.96 14.05 -11.02
CA LEU A 151 -14.26 14.67 -10.76
C LEU A 151 -14.50 14.87 -9.26
N ALA A 152 -14.29 13.83 -8.45
CA ALA A 152 -14.44 13.92 -7.00
C ALA A 152 -13.51 15.00 -6.40
N THR A 153 -12.28 15.12 -6.90
CA THR A 153 -11.32 16.14 -6.46
C THR A 153 -11.79 17.55 -6.82
N ARG A 154 -12.41 17.75 -7.99
CA ARG A 154 -12.99 19.04 -8.36
C ARG A 154 -14.15 19.42 -7.44
N ILE A 155 -15.09 18.50 -7.22
CA ILE A 155 -16.23 18.69 -6.32
C ILE A 155 -15.74 19.04 -4.90
N GLU A 156 -14.78 18.30 -4.37
CA GLU A 156 -14.18 18.58 -3.06
C GLU A 156 -13.64 20.01 -2.96
N ASN A 157 -12.91 20.46 -3.99
CA ASN A 157 -12.36 21.82 -4.03
C ASN A 157 -13.44 22.90 -4.08
N ASP A 158 -14.53 22.67 -4.80
CA ASP A 158 -15.62 23.64 -4.93
C ASP A 158 -16.40 23.77 -3.62
N LEU A 159 -16.71 22.65 -2.94
CA LEU A 159 -17.30 22.65 -1.60
C LEU A 159 -16.43 23.38 -0.56
N VAL A 160 -15.10 23.27 -0.66
CA VAL A 160 -14.16 24.01 0.21
C VAL A 160 -14.22 25.52 -0.05
N LYS A 161 -14.38 25.96 -1.31
CA LYS A 161 -14.53 27.38 -1.64
C LYS A 161 -15.85 27.95 -1.12
N GLU A 162 -16.95 27.20 -1.22
CA GLU A 162 -18.27 27.63 -0.74
C GLU A 162 -18.31 27.81 0.78
N LYS A 163 -17.69 26.90 1.53
CA LYS A 163 -17.58 27.05 3.00
C LYS A 163 -16.79 28.30 3.39
N LYS A 164 -15.72 28.62 2.66
CA LYS A 164 -14.91 29.83 2.89
C LYS A 164 -15.65 31.12 2.54
N SER A 165 -16.52 31.12 1.53
CA SER A 165 -17.29 32.31 1.15
C SER A 165 -18.42 32.60 2.14
N HIS A 166 -19.05 31.57 2.72
CA HIS A 166 -20.07 31.71 3.75
C HIS A 166 -19.49 32.18 5.09
N SER A 167 -18.31 31.69 5.50
CA SER A 167 -17.63 32.12 6.74
C SER A 167 -17.15 33.58 6.70
N ARG A 168 -17.05 34.21 5.52
CA ARG A 168 -16.67 35.63 5.37
C ARG A 168 -17.85 36.59 5.41
N ARG A 169 -19.08 36.08 5.37
CA ARG A 169 -20.33 36.86 5.29
C ARG A 169 -21.13 36.86 6.60
N GLY A 170 -20.80 36.00 7.56
CA GLY A 170 -21.34 36.00 8.93
C GLY A 170 -20.34 36.55 9.91
#